data_AF-A0A1M5FMP2-F1
#
_entry.id   AF-A0A1M5FMP2-F1
#
_cell.length_a   1.000
_cell.length_b   1.000
_cell.length_c   1.000
_cell.angle_alpha   90.00
_cell.angle_beta   90.00
_cell.angle_gamma   90.00
#
_symmetry.space_group_name_H-M   'P 1'
#
loop_
_entity.id
_entity.type
_entity.pdbx_description
1 polymer ?
#
loop_
_entity_poly.entity_id
_entity_poly.type
_entity_poly.pdbx_seq_one_letter_code
_entity_poly.pdbx_strand_id
1 'polypeptide(L)'
;MIEINALEDLPVNESLFDNRVLAREVYKQFELTKLLDLHRGRSDDPLDITPYRWPSYIGPINCQWLSLQGADWLYLEDQPLLKIEQTINWNIAIDDKRYLTFRFSFTRSARNAGNPYRIEHRVPKDNFLGLMHQIMNSLNLELSPEAAARRAQIQAQPGASDKPLLGCTPEQVKEAKHTLYMWSGRGYQEEGKDRDDDHRANPEDVAAFIDERIKPRPLPNSYPPGELLKLSPQSFIEDTQIVQ
;
A
#
# COMPACT_ATOMS: atom_id res chain seq x y z
N MET A 1 11.67 2.60 -9.28
CA MET A 1 11.42 3.94 -9.85
C MET A 1 11.62 4.96 -8.74
N ILE A 2 12.17 6.13 -9.05
CA ILE A 2 12.41 7.22 -8.10
C ILE A 2 11.63 8.43 -8.60
N GLU A 3 10.74 8.97 -7.78
CA GLU A 3 9.82 10.04 -8.15
C GLU A 3 9.91 11.19 -7.14
N ILE A 4 9.89 12.43 -7.62
CA ILE A 4 9.71 13.61 -6.78
C ILE A 4 8.25 14.06 -6.96
N ASN A 5 7.48 14.01 -5.88
CA ASN A 5 6.09 14.42 -5.86
C ASN A 5 6.00 15.84 -5.32
N ALA A 6 5.43 16.75 -6.09
CA ALA A 6 5.20 18.14 -5.69
C ALA A 6 3.71 18.37 -5.37
N LEU A 7 3.44 19.04 -4.26
CA LEU A 7 2.11 19.39 -3.79
C LEU A 7 1.91 20.90 -3.87
N GLU A 8 1.31 21.37 -4.96
CA GLU A 8 1.10 22.80 -5.19
C GLU A 8 0.07 23.37 -4.20
N ASP A 9 -0.98 22.58 -3.92
CA ASP A 9 -2.14 22.94 -3.11
C ASP A 9 -1.97 22.71 -1.59
N LEU A 10 -0.75 22.44 -1.11
CA LEU A 10 -0.52 22.31 0.32
C LEU A 10 -0.79 23.66 1.03
N PRO A 11 -1.63 23.70 2.08
CA PRO A 11 -1.89 24.90 2.85
C PRO A 11 -0.60 25.59 3.32
N VAL A 12 -0.59 26.93 3.29
CA VAL A 12 0.61 27.73 3.59
C VAL A 12 1.14 27.50 5.01
N ASN A 13 0.27 27.09 5.93
CA ASN A 13 0.62 26.79 7.32
C ASN A 13 1.05 25.33 7.56
N GLU A 14 1.03 24.49 6.53
CA GLU A 14 1.46 23.10 6.60
C GLU A 14 2.81 22.91 5.89
N SER A 15 3.51 21.85 6.28
CA SER A 15 4.80 21.48 5.72
C SER A 15 4.91 19.97 5.68
N LEU A 16 5.45 19.40 4.60
CA LEU A 16 5.76 17.97 4.55
C LEU A 16 6.87 17.54 5.51
N PHE A 17 7.62 18.48 6.10
CA PHE A 17 8.53 18.14 7.20
C PHE A 17 7.79 17.77 8.49
N ASP A 18 6.49 18.05 8.59
CA ASP A 18 5.61 17.42 9.56
C ASP A 18 5.22 16.01 9.07
N ASN A 19 5.58 15.00 9.85
CA ASN A 19 5.36 13.61 9.50
C ASN A 19 3.87 13.24 9.35
N ARG A 20 2.96 13.92 10.06
CA ARG A 20 1.51 13.74 9.90
C ARG A 20 1.04 14.25 8.55
N VAL A 21 1.55 15.41 8.13
CA VAL A 21 1.26 15.97 6.81
C VAL A 21 1.80 15.04 5.73
N LEU A 22 3.07 14.61 5.83
CA LEU A 22 3.65 13.65 4.89
C LEU A 22 2.84 12.36 4.78
N ALA A 23 2.51 11.73 5.91
CA ALA A 23 1.74 10.48 5.92
C ALA A 23 0.35 10.64 5.28
N ARG A 24 -0.33 11.77 5.55
CA ARG A 24 -1.63 12.08 4.95
C ARG A 24 -1.54 12.22 3.44
N GLU A 25 -0.55 12.97 2.93
CA GLU A 25 -0.42 13.20 1.49
C GLU A 25 0.06 11.95 0.75
N VAL A 26 0.95 11.17 1.35
CA VAL A 26 1.34 9.84 0.84
C VAL A 26 0.14 8.90 0.78
N TYR A 27 -0.73 8.91 1.81
CA TYR A 27 -1.96 8.10 1.80
C TYR A 27 -2.92 8.52 0.69
N LYS A 28 -3.15 9.82 0.48
CA LYS A 28 -4.01 10.30 -0.62
C LYS A 28 -3.52 9.82 -1.98
N GLN A 29 -2.20 9.91 -2.22
CA GLN A 29 -1.62 9.40 -3.47
C GLN A 29 -1.75 7.87 -3.59
N PHE A 30 -1.57 7.15 -2.48
CA PHE A 30 -1.81 5.70 -2.44
C PHE A 30 -3.28 5.35 -2.71
N GLU A 31 -4.22 6.11 -2.14
CA GLU A 31 -5.65 5.93 -2.35
C GLU A 31 -6.00 6.09 -3.84
N LEU A 32 -5.56 7.20 -4.46
CA LEU A 32 -5.80 7.49 -5.87
C LEU A 32 -5.21 6.43 -6.83
N THR A 33 -4.03 5.90 -6.51
CA THR A 33 -3.31 4.98 -7.41
C THR A 33 -3.60 3.50 -7.17
N LYS A 34 -4.04 3.13 -5.97
CA LYS A 34 -4.21 1.72 -5.56
C LYS A 34 -5.60 1.41 -5.04
N LEU A 35 -6.12 2.20 -4.09
CA LEU A 35 -7.40 1.87 -3.44
C LEU A 35 -8.61 2.16 -4.35
N LEU A 36 -8.48 3.14 -5.24
CA LEU A 36 -9.49 3.41 -6.27
C LEU A 36 -9.34 2.52 -7.53
N ASP A 37 -8.31 1.65 -7.60
CA ASP A 37 -8.23 0.62 -8.64
C ASP A 37 -9.25 -0.49 -8.35
N LEU A 38 -10.45 -0.31 -8.89
CA LEU A 38 -11.54 -1.26 -8.79
C LEU A 38 -11.74 -2.02 -10.11
N HIS A 39 -12.05 -3.30 -10.00
CA HIS A 39 -12.38 -4.15 -11.14
C HIS A 39 -13.82 -4.66 -11.07
N ARG A 40 -14.34 -5.13 -12.21
CA ARG A 40 -15.66 -5.74 -12.28
C ARG A 40 -15.70 -7.03 -11.47
N GLY A 41 -16.53 -7.03 -10.42
CA GLY A 41 -16.85 -8.21 -9.63
C GLY A 41 -17.94 -9.07 -10.29
N ARG A 42 -18.21 -10.23 -9.69
CA ARG A 42 -19.29 -11.13 -10.13
C ARG A 42 -19.98 -11.77 -8.92
N SER A 43 -21.28 -12.00 -9.04
CA SER A 43 -22.02 -12.82 -8.09
C SER A 43 -21.86 -14.30 -8.44
N ASP A 44 -22.04 -15.17 -7.44
CA ASP A 44 -22.26 -16.60 -7.69
C ASP A 44 -23.69 -16.89 -8.14
N ASP A 45 -24.64 -15.95 -7.92
CA ASP A 45 -26.00 -16.03 -8.44
C ASP A 45 -26.00 -15.65 -9.94
N PRO A 46 -26.36 -16.57 -10.85
CA PRO A 46 -26.39 -16.30 -12.29
C PRO A 46 -27.45 -15.28 -12.70
N LEU A 47 -28.46 -15.01 -11.85
CA LEU A 47 -29.52 -14.03 -12.10
C LEU A 47 -29.18 -12.65 -11.53
N ASP A 48 -28.10 -12.54 -10.76
CA ASP A 48 -27.67 -11.28 -10.18
C ASP A 48 -26.91 -10.44 -11.23
N ILE A 49 -27.62 -9.42 -11.72
CA ILE A 49 -27.12 -8.47 -12.71
C ILE A 49 -26.46 -7.23 -12.08
N THR A 50 -26.28 -7.21 -10.76
CA THR A 50 -25.72 -6.07 -10.04
C THR A 50 -24.28 -5.81 -10.48
N PRO A 51 -23.92 -4.57 -10.89
CA PRO A 51 -22.57 -4.25 -11.30
C PRO A 51 -21.66 -4.05 -10.09
N TYR A 52 -21.11 -5.14 -9.56
CA TYR A 52 -20.13 -5.08 -8.47
C TYR A 52 -18.81 -4.46 -8.91
N ARG A 53 -18.23 -3.64 -8.03
CA ARG A 53 -16.85 -3.17 -8.14
C ARG A 53 -16.06 -3.66 -6.94
N TRP A 54 -15.01 -4.42 -7.19
CA TRP A 54 -14.18 -5.03 -6.16
C TRP A 54 -12.76 -4.43 -6.17
N PRO A 55 -12.10 -4.31 -5.01
CA PRO A 55 -10.76 -3.77 -4.93
C PRO A 55 -9.72 -4.67 -5.62
N SER A 56 -8.79 -4.07 -6.37
CA SER A 56 -7.65 -4.80 -6.94
C SER A 56 -6.53 -5.04 -5.92
N TYR A 57 -6.49 -4.26 -4.85
CA TYR A 57 -5.45 -4.22 -3.81
C TYR A 57 -6.06 -3.98 -2.43
N ILE A 58 -5.35 -4.40 -1.37
CA ILE A 58 -5.54 -3.90 0.00
C ILE A 58 -4.26 -3.21 0.48
N GLY A 59 -4.40 -2.08 1.15
CA GLY A 59 -3.30 -1.38 1.79
C GLY A 59 -3.69 -0.01 2.35
N PRO A 60 -2.71 0.76 2.87
CA PRO A 60 -1.33 0.33 3.07
C PRO A 60 -1.26 -0.75 4.16
N ILE A 61 -0.48 -1.80 3.90
CA ILE A 61 -0.12 -2.82 4.90
C ILE A 61 1.34 -2.63 5.30
N ASN A 62 1.69 -3.13 6.48
CA ASN A 62 3.04 -3.01 7.04
C ASN A 62 3.59 -1.57 7.04
N CYS A 63 2.71 -0.58 7.24
CA CYS A 63 3.10 0.82 7.32
C CYS A 63 3.97 1.03 8.56
N GLN A 64 5.15 1.63 8.38
CA GLN A 64 6.08 1.90 9.48
C GLN A 64 7.04 3.02 9.13
N TRP A 65 7.59 3.66 10.16
CA TRP A 65 8.67 4.62 10.00
C TRP A 65 10.00 3.93 10.27
N LEU A 66 11.00 4.22 9.43
CA LEU A 66 12.31 3.62 9.47
C LEU A 66 13.39 4.70 9.57
N SER A 67 14.36 4.52 10.46
CA SER A 67 15.55 5.38 10.52
C SER A 67 16.65 4.78 9.64
N LEU A 68 16.98 5.44 8.54
CA LEU A 68 18.09 5.04 7.67
C LEU A 68 19.05 6.20 7.51
N GLN A 69 20.32 5.97 7.89
CA GLN A 69 21.41 6.95 7.77
C GLN A 69 21.07 8.34 8.37
N GLY A 70 20.31 8.37 9.47
CA GLY A 70 19.89 9.62 10.14
C GLY A 70 18.71 10.33 9.48
N ALA A 71 18.04 9.69 8.51
CA ALA A 71 16.83 10.18 7.87
C ALA A 71 15.63 9.26 8.18
N ASP A 72 14.46 9.87 8.36
CA ASP A 72 13.22 9.17 8.70
C ASP A 72 12.41 8.90 7.42
N TRP A 73 12.20 7.63 7.11
CA TRP A 73 11.47 7.18 5.93
C TRP A 73 10.12 6.57 6.31
N LEU A 74 9.07 6.94 5.59
CA LEU A 74 7.77 6.30 5.66
C LEU A 74 7.71 5.14 4.67
N TYR A 75 7.66 3.92 5.21
CA TYR A 75 7.56 2.66 4.47
C TYR A 75 6.12 2.17 4.42
N LEU A 76 5.66 1.70 3.25
CA LEU A 76 4.38 1.01 3.10
C LEU A 76 4.43 -0.05 2.00
N GLU A 77 3.65 -1.12 2.19
CA GLU A 77 3.41 -2.18 1.22
C GLU A 77 1.95 -2.18 0.77
N ASP A 78 1.68 -2.72 -0.42
CA ASP A 78 0.35 -3.19 -0.81
C ASP A 78 0.29 -4.73 -0.81
N GLN A 79 -0.92 -5.27 -0.76
CA GLN A 79 -1.22 -6.67 -1.05
C GLN A 79 -2.17 -6.72 -2.25
N PRO A 80 -1.73 -7.30 -3.38
CA PRO A 80 -2.61 -7.50 -4.51
C PRO A 80 -3.69 -8.54 -4.20
N LEU A 81 -4.90 -8.29 -4.69
CA LEU A 81 -6.07 -9.16 -4.55
C LEU A 81 -6.46 -9.80 -5.89
N LEU A 82 -6.38 -9.01 -6.95
CA LEU A 82 -6.57 -9.43 -8.34
C LEU A 82 -5.27 -9.37 -9.13
N LYS A 83 -4.63 -8.20 -9.13
CA LYS A 83 -3.41 -7.94 -9.90
C LYS A 83 -2.27 -8.78 -9.33
N ILE A 84 -1.24 -9.04 -10.13
CA ILE A 84 -0.08 -9.86 -9.70
C ILE A 84 1.16 -9.04 -9.34
N GLU A 85 1.14 -7.73 -9.65
CA GLU A 85 2.20 -6.81 -9.29
C GLU A 85 2.01 -6.33 -7.86
N GLN A 86 3.02 -6.51 -7.02
CA GLN A 86 3.10 -5.93 -5.68
C GLN A 86 4.01 -4.69 -5.71
N THR A 87 3.62 -3.65 -4.98
CA THR A 87 4.37 -2.41 -4.85
C THR A 87 4.74 -2.12 -3.39
N ILE A 88 5.97 -1.63 -3.20
CA ILE A 88 6.51 -1.19 -1.92
C ILE A 88 7.03 0.23 -2.12
N ASN A 89 6.61 1.15 -1.25
CA ASN A 89 6.98 2.56 -1.33
C ASN A 89 7.76 2.98 -0.09
N TRP A 90 8.84 3.74 -0.32
CA TRP A 90 9.58 4.46 0.70
C TRP A 90 9.46 5.95 0.40
N ASN A 91 9.02 6.73 1.37
CA ASN A 91 8.71 8.14 1.18
C ASN A 91 9.46 9.00 2.21
N ILE A 92 9.97 10.15 1.77
CA ILE A 92 10.63 11.12 2.64
C ILE A 92 10.41 12.54 2.13
N ALA A 93 10.14 13.48 3.04
CA ALA A 93 10.05 14.90 2.69
C ALA A 93 11.43 15.48 2.36
N ILE A 94 11.52 16.26 1.29
CA ILE A 94 12.75 16.93 0.85
C ILE A 94 12.66 18.45 0.95
N ASP A 95 11.44 19.01 0.91
CA ASP A 95 11.14 20.41 1.22
C ASP A 95 9.72 20.53 1.81
N ASP A 96 9.23 21.75 2.05
CA ASP A 96 7.90 22.00 2.62
C ASP A 96 6.74 21.46 1.75
N LYS A 97 6.95 21.30 0.43
CA LYS A 97 5.91 20.95 -0.57
C LYS A 97 6.28 19.77 -1.48
N ARG A 98 7.46 19.18 -1.33
CA ARG A 98 7.94 18.05 -2.11
C ARG A 98 8.42 16.91 -1.24
N TYR A 99 8.10 15.70 -1.67
CA TYR A 99 8.63 14.48 -1.10
C TYR A 99 9.13 13.53 -2.19
N LEU A 100 10.12 12.74 -1.83
CA LEU A 100 10.76 11.75 -2.66
C LEU A 100 10.13 10.38 -2.38
N THR A 101 9.79 9.65 -3.44
CA THR A 101 9.28 8.28 -3.37
C THR A 101 10.20 7.32 -4.11
N PHE A 102 10.66 6.29 -3.41
CA PHE A 102 11.23 5.11 -4.03
C PHE A 102 10.14 4.04 -4.13
N ARG A 103 9.70 3.78 -5.36
CA ARG A 103 8.72 2.76 -5.69
C ARG A 103 9.42 1.51 -6.23
N PHE A 104 9.34 0.42 -5.47
CA PHE A 104 9.78 -0.91 -5.89
C PHE A 104 8.55 -1.71 -6.29
N SER A 105 8.54 -2.25 -7.50
CA SER A 105 7.43 -3.08 -7.99
C SER A 105 7.98 -4.37 -8.56
N PHE A 106 7.29 -5.47 -8.30
CA PHE A 106 7.68 -6.78 -8.78
C PHE A 106 6.46 -7.65 -9.02
N THR A 107 6.60 -8.56 -9.98
CA THR A 107 5.60 -9.57 -10.30
C THR A 107 6.21 -10.94 -10.09
N ARG A 108 5.48 -11.82 -9.43
CA ARG A 108 5.86 -13.23 -9.28
C ARG A 108 4.97 -14.10 -10.16
N SER A 109 5.53 -15.18 -10.69
CA SER A 109 4.78 -16.14 -11.49
C SER A 109 5.22 -17.57 -11.22
N ALA A 110 4.26 -18.49 -11.23
CA ALA A 110 4.48 -19.93 -11.15
C ALA A 110 3.30 -20.66 -11.81
N ARG A 111 3.55 -21.87 -12.34
CA ARG A 111 2.49 -22.73 -12.90
C ARG A 111 1.42 -22.99 -11.84
N ASN A 112 0.13 -22.95 -12.22
CA ASN A 112 -1.03 -23.14 -11.32
C ASN A 112 -1.08 -22.20 -10.10
N ALA A 113 -0.44 -21.04 -10.20
CA ALA A 113 -0.49 -19.98 -9.20
C ALA A 113 -0.58 -18.60 -9.87
N GLY A 114 -1.50 -18.49 -10.83
CA GLY A 114 -1.77 -17.25 -11.57
C GLY A 114 -2.57 -16.20 -10.81
N ASN A 115 -2.84 -16.40 -9.52
CA ASN A 115 -3.58 -15.46 -8.68
C ASN A 115 -2.79 -15.10 -7.40
N PRO A 116 -3.11 -13.95 -6.78
CA PRO A 116 -2.31 -13.41 -5.67
C PRO A 116 -2.29 -14.28 -4.42
N TYR A 117 -3.34 -15.05 -4.17
CA TYR A 117 -3.36 -15.99 -3.04
C TYR A 117 -2.38 -17.14 -3.28
N ARG A 118 -2.51 -17.85 -4.40
CA ARG A 118 -1.71 -19.06 -4.68
C ARG A 118 -0.22 -18.76 -4.90
N ILE A 119 0.13 -17.61 -5.47
CA ILE A 119 1.54 -17.28 -5.74
C ILE A 119 2.35 -17.09 -4.45
N GLU A 120 1.72 -16.62 -3.39
CA GLU A 120 2.35 -16.40 -2.08
C GLU A 120 2.82 -17.70 -1.42
N HIS A 121 2.15 -18.81 -1.72
CA HIS A 121 2.52 -20.13 -1.23
C HIS A 121 3.58 -20.83 -2.08
N ARG A 122 3.96 -20.27 -3.24
CA ARG A 122 4.89 -20.91 -4.19
C ARG A 122 6.17 -20.15 -4.42
N VAL A 123 6.10 -18.82 -4.42
CA VAL A 123 7.25 -17.96 -4.75
C VAL A 123 7.49 -16.98 -3.60
N PRO A 124 8.54 -17.22 -2.78
CA PRO A 124 8.87 -16.32 -1.68
C PRO A 124 9.29 -14.96 -2.23
N LYS A 125 8.97 -13.89 -1.48
CA LYS A 125 9.37 -12.52 -1.81
C LYS A 125 10.65 -12.07 -1.10
N ASP A 126 11.21 -12.90 -0.22
CA ASP A 126 12.29 -12.52 0.70
C ASP A 126 13.55 -12.03 -0.01
N ASN A 127 13.95 -12.69 -1.10
CA ASN A 127 15.11 -12.27 -1.89
C ASN A 127 14.91 -10.88 -2.51
N PHE A 128 13.68 -10.57 -2.97
CA PHE A 128 13.36 -9.25 -3.50
C PHE A 128 13.38 -8.19 -2.40
N LEU A 129 12.78 -8.49 -1.25
CA LEU A 129 12.82 -7.60 -0.08
C LEU A 129 14.26 -7.35 0.37
N GLY A 130 15.08 -8.40 0.44
CA GLY A 130 16.50 -8.31 0.78
C GLY A 130 17.26 -7.37 -0.17
N LEU A 131 17.09 -7.53 -1.48
CA LEU A 131 17.71 -6.64 -2.47
C LEU A 131 17.21 -5.19 -2.34
N MET A 132 15.90 -4.99 -2.18
CA MET A 132 15.31 -3.67 -1.97
C MET A 132 15.92 -2.99 -0.74
N HIS A 133 16.02 -3.69 0.39
CA HIS A 133 16.64 -3.17 1.60
C HIS A 133 18.12 -2.86 1.40
N GLN A 134 18.87 -3.69 0.66
CA GLN A 134 20.27 -3.38 0.33
C GLN A 134 20.40 -2.10 -0.50
N ILE A 135 19.52 -1.90 -1.49
CA ILE A 135 19.47 -0.66 -2.27
C ILE A 135 19.20 0.51 -1.33
N MET A 136 18.13 0.46 -0.54
CA MET A 136 17.77 1.56 0.38
C MET A 136 18.86 1.85 1.42
N ASN A 137 19.52 0.83 1.94
CA ASN A 137 20.63 0.97 2.90
C ASN A 137 21.89 1.57 2.27
N SER A 138 22.03 1.56 0.94
CA SER A 138 23.16 2.16 0.22
C SER A 138 22.95 3.64 -0.13
N LEU A 139 21.72 4.15 0.00
CA LEU A 139 21.37 5.51 -0.38
C LEU A 139 21.71 6.50 0.72
N ASN A 140 22.45 7.54 0.37
CA ASN A 140 22.65 8.72 1.21
C ASN A 140 21.83 9.88 0.65
N LEU A 141 20.99 10.49 1.49
CA LEU A 141 20.17 11.65 1.13
C LEU A 141 20.60 12.85 1.96
N GLU A 142 21.21 13.82 1.31
CA GLU A 142 21.64 15.06 1.93
C GLU A 142 20.72 16.21 1.49
N LEU A 143 20.06 16.84 2.47
CA LEU A 143 19.30 18.06 2.23
C LEU A 143 20.23 19.26 2.15
N SER A 144 19.83 20.31 1.42
CA SER A 144 20.56 21.57 1.48
C SER A 144 20.56 22.12 2.92
N PRO A 145 21.57 22.93 3.31
CA PRO A 145 21.62 23.52 4.65
C PRO A 145 20.33 24.25 5.04
N GLU A 146 19.70 24.95 4.09
CA GLU A 146 18.45 25.66 4.29
C GLU A 146 17.28 24.69 4.56
N ALA A 147 17.15 23.65 3.74
CA ALA A 147 16.11 22.64 3.90
C ALA A 147 16.30 21.83 5.20
N ALA A 148 17.55 21.52 5.58
CA ALA A 148 17.87 20.86 6.83
C ALA A 148 17.51 21.73 8.05
N ALA A 149 17.85 23.02 8.01
CA ALA A 149 17.48 23.98 9.06
C ALA A 149 15.95 24.15 9.16
N ARG A 150 15.27 24.22 8.02
CA ARG A 150 13.81 24.29 7.95
C ARG A 150 13.14 23.04 8.53
N ARG A 151 13.63 21.84 8.18
CA ARG A 151 13.17 20.58 8.76
C ARG A 151 13.31 20.57 10.27
N ALA A 152 14.48 20.97 10.79
CA ALA A 152 14.73 21.04 12.23
C ALA A 152 13.76 22.02 12.94
N GLN A 153 13.49 23.17 12.31
CA GLN A 153 12.53 24.15 12.84
C GLN A 153 11.10 23.58 12.91
N ILE A 154 10.63 22.89 11.87
CA ILE A 154 9.29 22.27 11.85
C ILE A 154 9.21 21.12 12.85
N GLN A 155 10.21 20.24 12.88
CA GLN A 155 10.22 19.08 13.77
C GLN A 155 10.33 19.44 15.27
N ALA A 156 10.79 20.64 15.60
CA ALA A 156 10.78 21.17 16.96
C ALA A 156 9.37 21.58 17.44
N GLN A 157 8.39 21.69 16.53
CA GLN A 157 7.01 21.95 16.90
C GLN A 157 6.38 20.71 17.56
N PRO A 158 5.50 20.90 18.56
CA PRO A 158 4.83 19.78 19.22
C PRO A 158 4.10 18.88 18.22
N GLY A 159 4.40 17.58 18.23
CA GLY A 159 3.75 16.56 17.41
C GLY A 159 4.24 16.43 15.96
N ALA A 160 5.02 17.39 15.45
CA ALA A 160 5.49 17.36 14.06
C ALA A 160 6.47 16.22 13.76
N SER A 161 7.20 15.76 14.79
CA SER A 161 8.14 14.64 14.71
C SER A 161 7.51 13.28 15.04
N ASP A 162 6.23 13.25 15.41
CA ASP A 162 5.49 12.02 15.68
C ASP A 162 5.53 11.08 14.47
N LYS A 163 5.36 9.78 14.71
CA LYS A 163 5.50 8.73 13.69
C LYS A 163 4.15 8.04 13.46
N PRO A 164 3.16 8.75 12.87
CA PRO A 164 1.81 8.22 12.70
C PRO A 164 1.80 7.04 11.71
N LEU A 165 0.94 6.07 11.94
CA LEU A 165 0.78 4.91 11.07
C LEU A 165 -0.45 5.03 10.19
N LEU A 166 -0.39 4.42 9.02
CA LEU A 166 -1.53 4.21 8.14
C LEU A 166 -1.98 2.75 8.25
N GLY A 167 -3.27 2.50 8.12
CA GLY A 167 -3.82 1.16 8.22
C GLY A 167 -5.12 0.98 7.45
N CYS A 168 -5.55 -0.27 7.34
CA CYS A 168 -6.77 -0.63 6.66
C CYS A 168 -7.98 -0.49 7.59
N THR A 169 -9.12 -0.05 7.04
CA THR A 169 -10.40 -0.07 7.77
C THR A 169 -10.97 -1.50 7.85
N PRO A 170 -11.86 -1.79 8.82
CA PRO A 170 -12.56 -3.08 8.87
C PRO A 170 -13.30 -3.42 7.58
N GLU A 171 -13.88 -2.43 6.92
CA GLU A 171 -14.60 -2.57 5.65
C GLU A 171 -13.64 -2.98 4.52
N GLN A 172 -12.49 -2.32 4.40
CA GLN A 172 -11.45 -2.69 3.43
C GLN A 172 -10.96 -4.12 3.64
N VAL A 173 -10.76 -4.53 4.90
CA VAL A 173 -10.36 -5.91 5.22
C VAL A 173 -11.44 -6.92 4.83
N LYS A 174 -12.71 -6.62 5.09
CA LYS A 174 -13.84 -7.48 4.72
C LYS A 174 -13.94 -7.66 3.20
N GLU A 175 -13.86 -6.56 2.44
CA GLU A 175 -13.92 -6.60 0.97
C GLU A 175 -12.73 -7.33 0.37
N ALA A 176 -11.53 -7.16 0.94
CA ALA A 176 -10.32 -7.85 0.49
C ALA A 176 -10.43 -9.37 0.66
N LYS A 177 -10.93 -9.83 1.81
CA LYS A 177 -11.16 -11.27 2.06
C LYS A 177 -12.12 -11.86 1.04
N HIS A 178 -13.25 -11.19 0.81
CA HIS A 178 -14.24 -11.63 -0.18
C HIS A 178 -13.63 -11.68 -1.58
N THR A 179 -12.99 -10.59 -2.01
CA THR A 179 -12.41 -10.48 -3.35
C THR A 179 -11.36 -11.55 -3.60
N LEU A 180 -10.41 -11.72 -2.67
CA LEU A 180 -9.34 -12.71 -2.82
C LEU A 180 -9.90 -14.13 -2.87
N TYR A 181 -10.93 -14.43 -2.08
CA TYR A 181 -11.61 -15.73 -2.11
C TYR A 181 -12.23 -15.99 -3.49
N MET A 182 -13.01 -15.03 -4.01
CA MET A 182 -13.65 -15.15 -5.33
C MET A 182 -12.65 -15.31 -6.48
N TRP A 183 -11.42 -14.81 -6.31
CA TRP A 183 -10.33 -14.90 -7.30
C TRP A 183 -9.34 -16.05 -7.10
N SER A 184 -9.40 -16.75 -5.96
CA SER A 184 -8.44 -17.79 -5.58
C SER A 184 -8.45 -19.03 -6.49
N GLY A 185 -9.56 -19.28 -7.20
CA GLY A 185 -9.69 -20.38 -8.16
C GLY A 185 -9.25 -20.02 -9.58
N ARG A 186 -9.06 -18.73 -9.90
CA ARG A 186 -8.75 -18.34 -11.28
C ARG A 186 -7.33 -18.73 -11.68
N GLY A 187 -7.20 -19.22 -12.91
CA GLY A 187 -5.93 -19.63 -13.49
C GLY A 187 -5.44 -20.97 -12.96
N TYR A 188 -6.28 -21.72 -12.23
CA TYR A 188 -6.00 -23.09 -11.84
C TYR A 188 -6.15 -24.02 -13.05
N GLN A 189 -5.09 -24.76 -13.37
CA GLN A 189 -5.01 -25.63 -14.55
C GLN A 189 -4.32 -26.95 -14.20
N GLU A 190 -4.75 -27.60 -13.10
CA GLU A 190 -4.20 -28.88 -12.71
C GLU A 190 -4.67 -30.00 -13.66
N GLU A 191 -3.72 -30.82 -14.12
CA GLU A 191 -4.02 -31.92 -15.03
C GLU A 191 -4.92 -32.96 -14.34
N GLY A 192 -5.97 -33.39 -15.04
CA GLY A 192 -6.94 -34.36 -14.50
C GLY A 192 -8.05 -33.76 -13.63
N LYS A 193 -8.13 -32.43 -13.50
CA LYS A 193 -9.26 -31.73 -12.86
C LYS A 193 -10.23 -31.19 -13.90
N ASP A 194 -11.53 -31.25 -13.60
CA ASP A 194 -12.55 -30.62 -14.43
C ASP A 194 -12.35 -29.10 -14.39
N ARG A 195 -12.51 -28.42 -15.53
CA ARG A 195 -12.39 -26.97 -15.62
C ARG A 195 -13.62 -26.24 -15.07
N ASP A 196 -14.75 -26.93 -15.02
CA ASP A 196 -16.03 -26.37 -14.57
C ASP A 196 -16.24 -26.51 -13.05
N ASP A 197 -15.38 -27.28 -12.38
CA ASP A 197 -15.35 -27.40 -10.92
C ASP A 197 -14.94 -26.09 -10.23
N ASP A 198 -15.43 -25.90 -9.01
CA ASP A 198 -15.01 -24.79 -8.15
C ASP A 198 -13.64 -25.06 -7.51
N HIS A 199 -12.61 -24.43 -8.08
CA HIS A 199 -11.22 -24.51 -7.60
C HIS A 199 -10.83 -23.39 -6.64
N ARG A 200 -11.79 -22.65 -6.08
CA ARG A 200 -11.50 -21.64 -5.05
C ARG A 200 -10.83 -22.30 -3.85
N ALA A 201 -9.94 -21.54 -3.21
CA ALA A 201 -9.36 -21.93 -1.93
C ALA A 201 -10.44 -21.92 -0.84
N ASN A 202 -10.17 -22.60 0.26
CA ASN A 202 -11.04 -22.53 1.43
C ASN A 202 -11.17 -21.07 1.91
N PRO A 203 -12.40 -20.57 2.19
CA PRO A 203 -12.61 -19.17 2.56
C PRO A 203 -12.00 -18.80 3.92
N GLU A 204 -11.95 -19.73 4.88
CA GLU A 204 -11.28 -19.52 6.16
C GLU A 204 -9.77 -19.34 5.98
N ASP A 205 -9.13 -20.14 5.11
CA ASP A 205 -7.69 -20.01 4.81
C ASP A 205 -7.37 -18.67 4.13
N VAL A 206 -8.22 -18.22 3.22
CA VAL A 206 -8.08 -16.91 2.57
C VAL A 206 -8.26 -15.77 3.57
N ALA A 207 -9.24 -15.89 4.47
CA ALA A 207 -9.45 -14.90 5.52
C ALA A 207 -8.25 -14.80 6.47
N ALA A 208 -7.73 -15.94 6.93
CA ALA A 208 -6.55 -16.02 7.77
C ALA A 208 -5.29 -15.46 7.09
N PHE A 209 -5.16 -15.68 5.77
CA PHE A 209 -4.08 -15.09 4.98
C PHE A 209 -4.12 -13.55 5.02
N ILE A 210 -5.28 -12.92 4.80
CA ILE A 210 -5.41 -11.46 4.89
C ILE A 210 -5.12 -10.97 6.32
N ASP A 211 -5.66 -11.65 7.32
CA ASP A 211 -5.45 -11.28 8.74
C ASP A 211 -3.97 -11.33 9.13
N GLU A 212 -3.21 -12.30 8.61
CA GLU A 212 -1.77 -12.35 8.82
C GLU A 212 -1.04 -11.21 8.08
N ARG A 213 -1.51 -10.83 6.89
CA ARG A 213 -0.87 -9.80 6.07
C ARG A 213 -1.01 -8.39 6.62
N ILE A 214 -2.10 -8.11 7.35
CA ILE A 214 -2.31 -6.79 7.97
C ILE A 214 -1.62 -6.65 9.33
N LYS A 215 -1.13 -7.74 9.93
CA LYS A 215 -0.36 -7.66 11.18
C LYS A 215 0.94 -6.87 10.97
N PRO A 216 1.37 -6.07 11.96
CA PRO A 216 2.65 -5.37 11.91
C PRO A 216 3.82 -6.35 11.71
N ARG A 217 4.73 -6.02 10.80
CA ARG A 217 6.00 -6.74 10.59
C ARG A 217 7.16 -5.74 10.70
N PRO A 218 7.65 -5.50 11.93
CA PRO A 218 8.71 -4.54 12.17
C PRO A 218 9.96 -4.89 11.37
N LEU A 219 10.47 -3.93 10.61
CA LEU A 219 11.73 -4.06 9.89
C LEU A 219 12.90 -3.59 10.77
N PRO A 220 14.14 -3.96 10.44
CA PRO A 220 15.31 -3.37 11.08
C PRO A 220 15.25 -1.83 11.05
N ASN A 221 15.59 -1.20 12.18
CA ASN A 221 15.53 0.25 12.38
C ASN A 221 14.13 0.86 12.35
N SER A 222 13.08 0.06 12.52
CA SER A 222 11.72 0.59 12.67
C SER A 222 11.54 1.31 14.00
N TYR A 223 10.88 2.47 13.95
CA TYR A 223 10.36 3.11 15.15
C TYR A 223 9.23 2.26 15.77
N PRO A 224 9.01 2.35 17.11
CA PRO A 224 7.83 1.79 17.72
C PRO A 224 6.55 2.28 17.02
N PRO A 225 5.49 1.46 16.95
CA PRO A 225 4.22 1.88 16.38
C PRO A 225 3.69 3.15 17.04
N GLY A 226 3.49 4.20 16.24
CA GLY A 226 2.85 5.43 16.68
C GLY A 226 1.32 5.39 16.61
N GLU A 227 0.69 6.55 16.68
CA GLU A 227 -0.76 6.69 16.55
C GLU A 227 -1.24 6.29 15.14
N LEU A 228 -2.32 5.49 15.07
CA LEU A 228 -2.98 5.21 13.80
C LEU A 228 -3.73 6.46 13.31
N LEU A 229 -3.29 7.01 12.18
CA LEU A 229 -3.92 8.14 11.53
C LEU A 229 -5.26 7.71 10.94
N LYS A 230 -6.35 8.22 11.52
CA LYS A 230 -7.70 8.01 10.99
C LYS A 230 -7.92 8.95 9.82
N LEU A 231 -7.72 8.43 8.61
CA LEU A 231 -8.07 9.14 7.39
C LEU A 231 -9.41 8.61 6.90
N SER A 232 -10.37 9.51 6.74
CA SER A 232 -11.59 9.21 6.01
C SER A 232 -11.22 9.04 4.54
N PRO A 233 -11.71 8.01 3.84
CA PRO A 233 -11.62 7.97 2.39
C PRO A 233 -12.21 9.27 1.86
N GLN A 234 -11.45 10.02 1.05
CA GLN A 234 -12.06 11.14 0.35
C GLN A 234 -13.00 10.51 -0.67
N SER A 235 -14.30 10.61 -0.43
CA SER A 235 -15.32 10.35 -1.43
C SER A 235 -15.10 11.34 -2.58
N PHE A 236 -14.27 10.95 -3.56
CA PHE A 236 -14.23 11.59 -4.88
C PHE A 236 -15.53 11.22 -5.62
N ILE A 237 -16.65 11.71 -5.11
CA ILE A 237 -17.96 11.71 -5.78
C ILE A 237 -18.61 13.07 -5.54
N GLU A 238 -17.92 14.18 -5.82
CA GLU A 238 -18.62 15.47 -6.01
C GLU A 238 -18.13 16.26 -7.24
N ASP A 239 -16.92 16.05 -7.76
CA ASP A 239 -16.41 16.90 -8.86
C ASP A 239 -16.41 16.29 -10.28
N THR A 240 -17.13 15.19 -10.53
CA THR A 240 -17.28 14.64 -11.90
C THR A 240 -18.72 14.57 -12.43
N GLN A 241 -19.67 15.25 -11.77
CA GLN A 241 -21.03 15.45 -12.30
C GLN A 241 -21.30 16.90 -12.68
N ILE A 242 -20.38 17.58 -13.37
CA ILE A 242 -20.74 18.68 -14.27
C ILE A 242 -19.83 18.56 -15.50
N VAL A 243 -20.42 18.66 -16.70
CA VAL A 243 -19.84 18.48 -18.04
C VAL A 243 -19.74 16.99 -18.43
N GLN A 244 -20.66 16.38 -19.18
CA GLN A 244 -21.34 16.82 -20.42
C GLN A 244 -22.79 16.37 -20.52
#